data_AF-V4QSY6-F1
#
_entry.id   AF-V4QSY6-F1
#
_cell.length_a   1.000
_cell.length_b   1.000
_cell.length_c   1.000
_cell.angle_alpha   90.00
_cell.angle_beta   90.00
_cell.angle_gamma   90.00
#
_symmetry.space_group_name_H-M   'P 1'
#
loop_
_entity.id
_entity.type
_entity.pdbx_description
1 polymer ?
#
loop_
_entity_poly.entity_id
_entity_poly.type
_entity_poly.pdbx_seq_one_letter_code
_entity_poly.pdbx_strand_id
1 'polypeptide(L)'
;MHDPVTALVVTLFSSPGVALLMAGAILLFGIGLIVWSSISEYRPLQEELRERWNLISALRGGAARTAFYSQFSNLDIRFGGTANNASASAALVLGWSNYRSLLVDTGDNTYATSIRAAEAFDRLDEPARSLEWWANILVAIGLVVTFLGIVAALSEATAAMADTKGAGMEAALMGLLAIAATKFWTSIAGVLASIILRFVARLRRKRIQSLEATLFESLDACVQFMPPEKVMLEQLKSLKRLEIALSREAAA
;
A
#
# COMPACT_ATOMS: atom_id res chain seq x y z
N MET A 1 8.10 -49.72 8.30
CA MET A 1 9.02 -48.79 7.61
C MET A 1 8.77 -47.41 8.18
N HIS A 2 9.67 -46.89 9.04
CA HIS A 2 9.58 -45.50 9.50
C HIS A 2 9.99 -44.59 8.33
N ASP A 3 9.06 -43.76 7.86
CA ASP A 3 9.33 -42.78 6.82
C ASP A 3 10.26 -41.70 7.41
N PRO A 4 11.45 -41.45 6.83
CA PRO A 4 12.40 -40.45 7.34
C PRO A 4 11.79 -39.06 7.51
N VAL A 5 10.77 -38.73 6.73
CA VAL A 5 10.02 -37.47 6.85
C VAL A 5 9.23 -37.41 8.16
N THR A 6 8.54 -38.48 8.52
CA THR A 6 7.79 -38.54 9.78
C THR A 6 8.70 -38.49 11.02
N ALA A 7 9.87 -39.15 10.97
CA ALA A 7 10.84 -39.09 12.06
C ALA A 7 11.42 -37.68 12.26
N LEU A 8 11.70 -36.97 11.15
CA LEU A 8 12.18 -35.58 11.20
C LEU A 8 11.11 -34.64 11.75
N VAL A 9 9.85 -34.80 11.34
CA VAL A 9 8.73 -34.01 11.85
C VAL A 9 8.53 -34.27 13.33
N VAL A 10 8.53 -35.53 13.79
CA VAL A 10 8.35 -35.85 15.22
C VAL A 10 9.51 -35.28 16.05
N THR A 11 10.76 -35.51 15.68
CA THR A 11 11.91 -34.99 16.44
C THR A 11 11.95 -33.46 16.52
N LEU A 12 11.60 -32.76 15.44
CA LEU A 12 11.57 -31.30 15.40
C LEU A 12 10.36 -30.73 16.17
N PHE A 13 9.22 -31.42 16.16
CA PHE A 13 7.97 -30.92 16.75
C PHE A 13 7.67 -31.44 18.16
N SER A 14 8.27 -32.52 18.64
CA SER A 14 8.05 -33.03 20.01
C SER A 14 8.73 -32.20 21.11
N SER A 15 9.66 -31.30 20.77
CA SER A 15 10.27 -30.39 21.75
C SER A 15 9.34 -29.20 22.10
N PRO A 16 8.97 -29.00 23.38
CA PRO A 16 8.11 -27.90 23.82
C PRO A 16 8.70 -26.52 23.54
N GLY A 17 10.04 -26.38 23.63
CA GLY A 17 10.74 -25.12 23.43
C GLY A 17 10.74 -24.63 21.98
N VAL A 18 10.65 -25.55 21.02
CA VAL A 18 10.68 -25.19 19.58
C VAL A 18 9.46 -24.38 19.17
N ALA A 19 8.29 -24.64 19.77
CA ALA A 19 7.07 -23.87 19.46
C ALA A 19 7.20 -22.40 19.86
N LEU A 20 7.73 -22.12 21.04
CA LEU A 20 7.94 -20.74 21.52
C LEU A 20 9.03 -20.02 20.70
N LEU A 21 10.11 -20.72 20.33
CA LEU A 21 11.14 -20.16 19.46
C LEU A 21 10.58 -19.83 18.07
N MET A 22 9.76 -20.70 17.49
CA MET A 22 9.10 -20.45 16.20
C MET A 22 8.10 -19.29 16.28
N ALA A 23 7.31 -19.20 17.35
CA ALA A 23 6.42 -18.06 17.59
C ALA A 23 7.21 -16.73 17.66
N GLY A 24 8.33 -16.71 18.40
CA GLY A 24 9.23 -15.57 18.47
C GLY A 24 9.86 -15.22 17.12
N ALA A 25 10.31 -16.22 16.36
CA ALA A 25 10.89 -16.04 15.03
C ALA A 25 9.86 -15.46 14.04
N ILE A 26 8.60 -15.92 14.07
CA ILE A 26 7.51 -15.39 13.25
C ILE A 26 7.26 -13.90 13.56
N LEU A 27 7.23 -13.53 14.84
CA LEU A 27 7.04 -12.13 15.24
C LEU A 27 8.22 -11.26 14.82
N LEU A 28 9.46 -11.72 15.05
CA LEU A 28 10.67 -11.00 14.62
C LEU A 28 10.72 -10.83 13.10
N PHE A 29 10.35 -11.86 12.35
CA PHE A 29 10.26 -11.80 10.89
C PHE A 29 9.20 -10.79 10.44
N GLY A 30 8.02 -10.78 11.08
CA GLY A 30 6.98 -9.78 10.84
C GLY A 30 7.45 -8.34 11.10
N ILE A 31 8.18 -8.12 12.21
CA ILE A 31 8.78 -6.82 12.52
C ILE A 31 9.85 -6.45 11.48
N GLY A 32 10.69 -7.42 11.08
CA GLY A 32 11.70 -7.24 10.04
C GLY A 32 11.10 -6.79 8.71
N LEU A 33 10.00 -7.43 8.28
CA LEU A 33 9.26 -7.03 7.07
C LEU A 33 8.70 -5.60 7.19
N ILE A 34 8.19 -5.22 8.36
CA ILE A 34 7.70 -3.86 8.60
C ILE A 34 8.83 -2.85 8.45
N VAL A 35 10.00 -3.11 9.04
CA VAL A 35 11.18 -2.23 8.95
C VAL A 35 11.70 -2.16 7.52
N TRP A 36 11.86 -3.31 6.86
CA TRP A 36 12.36 -3.39 5.49
C TRP A 36 11.46 -2.65 4.50
N SER A 37 10.15 -2.91 4.51
CA SER A 37 9.18 -2.16 3.70
C SER A 37 9.15 -0.66 4.09
N SER A 38 9.38 -0.35 5.37
CA SER A 38 9.46 1.06 5.79
C SER A 38 10.59 1.80 5.09
N ILE A 39 11.77 1.19 5.02
CA ILE A 39 12.98 1.83 4.49
C ILE A 39 12.95 1.79 2.95
N SER A 40 12.54 0.68 2.36
CA SER A 40 12.64 0.45 0.93
C SER A 40 11.51 1.10 0.11
N GLU A 41 10.27 1.09 0.62
CA GLU A 41 9.10 1.51 -0.17
C GLU A 41 8.45 2.77 0.41
N TYR A 42 8.26 2.80 1.74
CA TYR A 42 7.46 3.84 2.38
C TYR A 42 8.20 5.18 2.52
N ARG A 43 9.43 5.17 3.04
CA ARG A 43 10.23 6.39 3.22
C ARG A 43 10.51 7.15 1.93
N PRO A 44 11.01 6.53 0.84
CA PRO A 44 11.31 7.28 -0.38
C PRO A 44 10.05 7.94 -0.96
N LEU A 45 8.91 7.23 -0.97
CA LEU A 45 7.66 7.79 -1.47
C LEU A 45 7.18 9.00 -0.63
N GLN A 46 7.31 8.95 0.69
CA GLN A 46 6.97 10.08 1.55
C GLN A 46 7.89 11.29 1.34
N GLU A 47 9.18 11.05 1.16
CA GLU A 47 10.17 12.08 0.89
C GLU A 47 9.89 12.73 -0.48
N GLU A 48 9.64 11.93 -1.52
CA GLU A 48 9.24 12.43 -2.85
C GLU A 48 7.96 13.28 -2.83
N LEU A 49 6.90 12.79 -2.18
CA LEU A 49 5.63 13.54 -2.06
C LEU A 49 5.86 14.86 -1.34
N ARG A 50 6.69 14.88 -0.29
CA ARG A 50 7.01 16.08 0.48
C ARG A 50 7.86 17.07 -0.31
N GLU A 51 8.84 16.59 -1.07
CA GLU A 51 9.66 17.45 -1.94
C GLU A 51 8.79 18.12 -3.00
N ARG A 52 7.94 17.35 -3.69
CA ARG A 52 6.98 17.85 -4.68
C ARG A 52 5.97 18.83 -4.07
N TRP A 53 5.50 18.53 -2.85
CA TRP A 53 4.66 19.44 -2.07
C TRP A 53 5.36 20.77 -1.79
N ASN A 54 6.62 20.74 -1.37
CA ASN A 54 7.39 21.96 -1.07
C ASN A 54 7.57 22.84 -2.31
N LEU A 55 7.77 22.23 -3.49
CA LEU A 55 7.86 22.97 -4.76
C LEU A 55 6.55 23.68 -5.10
N ILE A 56 5.41 23.00 -4.98
CA ILE A 56 4.11 23.60 -5.30
C ILE A 56 3.67 24.60 -4.23
N SER A 57 3.87 24.28 -2.95
CA SER A 57 3.48 25.17 -1.84
C SER A 57 4.27 26.48 -1.83
N ALA A 58 5.51 26.49 -2.34
CA ALA A 58 6.28 27.71 -2.55
C ALA A 58 5.65 28.68 -3.57
N LEU A 59 4.77 28.18 -4.44
CA LEU A 59 4.08 28.99 -5.47
C LEU A 59 2.76 29.57 -4.96
N ARG A 60 2.33 29.30 -3.73
CA ARG A 60 1.03 29.76 -3.21
C ARG A 60 0.98 31.30 -3.06
N GLY A 61 -0.17 31.89 -3.42
CA GLY A 61 -0.43 33.33 -3.29
C GLY A 61 -1.34 33.87 -4.41
N GLY A 62 -1.55 35.19 -4.44
CA GLY A 62 -2.40 35.85 -5.44
C GLY A 62 -1.92 35.71 -6.90
N ALA A 63 -0.64 35.37 -7.10
CA ALA A 63 -0.02 35.14 -8.41
C ALA A 63 0.37 33.66 -8.64
N ALA A 64 -0.23 32.72 -7.90
CA ALA A 64 0.17 31.31 -7.95
C ALA A 64 0.09 30.69 -9.36
N ARG A 65 -0.94 31.05 -10.13
CA ARG A 65 -1.18 30.50 -11.47
C ARG A 65 -0.12 30.94 -12.48
N THR A 66 0.24 32.23 -12.45
CA THR A 66 1.28 32.77 -13.33
C THR A 66 2.67 32.34 -12.91
N ALA A 67 2.91 32.21 -11.60
CA ALA A 67 4.15 31.63 -11.07
C ALA A 67 4.32 30.17 -11.50
N PHE A 68 3.24 29.36 -11.42
CA PHE A 68 3.23 27.98 -11.90
C PHE A 68 3.53 27.88 -13.40
N TYR A 69 2.95 28.74 -14.23
CA TYR A 69 3.25 28.80 -15.67
C TYR A 69 4.73 29.09 -15.93
N SER A 70 5.30 30.10 -15.25
CA SER A 70 6.71 30.48 -15.43
C SER A 70 7.70 29.39 -14.98
N GLN A 71 7.35 28.61 -13.95
CA GLN A 71 8.21 27.56 -13.39
C GLN A 71 7.86 26.16 -13.92
N PHE A 72 6.92 26.06 -14.87
CA PHE A 72 6.39 24.79 -15.34
C PHE A 72 7.48 23.84 -15.87
N SER A 73 8.46 24.35 -16.62
CA SER A 73 9.57 23.53 -17.13
C SER A 73 10.42 22.91 -16.01
N ASN A 74 10.67 23.65 -14.92
CA ASN A 74 11.41 23.13 -13.76
C ASN A 74 10.59 22.10 -12.99
N LEU A 75 9.29 22.35 -12.84
CA LEU A 75 8.36 21.41 -12.20
C LEU A 75 8.27 20.12 -13.02
N ASP A 76 8.18 20.23 -14.33
CA ASP A 76 8.07 19.08 -15.22
C ASP A 76 9.26 18.14 -15.16
N ILE A 77 10.49 18.67 -15.13
CA ILE A 77 11.71 17.87 -14.98
C ILE A 77 11.71 17.11 -13.64
N ARG A 78 11.23 17.76 -12.57
CA ARG A 78 11.17 17.17 -11.22
C ARG A 78 10.06 16.12 -11.10
N PHE A 79 8.89 16.38 -11.64
CA PHE A 79 7.74 15.47 -11.55
C PHE A 79 7.81 14.31 -12.56
N GLY A 80 8.41 14.55 -13.73
CA GLY A 80 8.61 13.57 -14.80
C GLY A 80 9.77 12.59 -14.56
N GLY A 81 10.50 12.72 -13.45
CA GLY A 81 11.60 11.81 -13.12
C GLY A 81 12.84 11.94 -14.00
N THR A 82 12.92 12.98 -14.83
CA THR A 82 14.08 13.32 -15.67
C THR A 82 15.19 14.03 -14.91
N ALA A 83 14.92 14.49 -13.68
CA ALA A 83 15.97 14.91 -12.76
C ALA A 83 16.84 13.70 -12.34
N ASN A 84 18.16 13.89 -12.22
CA ASN A 84 19.16 12.87 -11.82
C ASN A 84 18.94 12.22 -10.42
N ASN A 85 17.78 12.37 -9.80
CA ASN A 85 17.43 11.74 -8.53
C ASN A 85 16.80 10.37 -8.78
N ALA A 86 17.54 9.33 -8.42
CA ALA A 86 17.26 7.90 -8.64
C ALA A 86 16.06 7.31 -7.86
N SER A 87 15.13 8.14 -7.39
CA SER A 87 13.94 7.69 -6.66
C SER A 87 12.77 8.56 -7.11
N ALA A 88 12.24 8.26 -8.29
CA ALA A 88 10.96 8.76 -8.73
C ALA A 88 10.02 7.56 -8.84
N SER A 89 9.07 7.44 -7.93
CA SER A 89 8.06 6.39 -7.97
C SER A 89 7.37 6.39 -9.34
N ALA A 90 7.38 5.24 -10.01
CA ALA A 90 6.83 5.10 -11.35
C ALA A 90 5.36 5.54 -11.42
N ALA A 91 4.60 5.31 -10.36
CA ALA A 91 3.21 5.74 -10.23
C ALA A 91 3.06 7.28 -10.22
N LEU A 92 3.92 8.03 -9.52
CA LEU A 92 3.87 9.50 -9.53
C LEU A 92 4.31 10.07 -10.88
N VAL A 93 5.31 9.48 -11.53
CA VAL A 93 5.77 9.90 -12.86
C VAL A 93 4.69 9.67 -13.90
N LEU A 94 4.05 8.50 -13.88
CA LEU A 94 2.95 8.16 -14.77
C LEU A 94 1.75 9.08 -14.52
N GLY A 95 1.36 9.29 -13.25
CA GLY A 95 0.30 10.21 -12.87
C GLY A 95 0.56 11.64 -13.33
N TRP A 96 1.81 12.12 -13.21
CA TRP A 96 2.20 13.42 -13.74
C TRP A 96 2.11 13.48 -15.26
N SER A 97 2.59 12.46 -15.98
CA SER A 97 2.52 12.44 -17.44
C SER A 97 1.07 12.50 -17.94
N ASN A 98 0.16 11.80 -17.26
CA ASN A 98 -1.27 11.84 -17.54
C ASN A 98 -1.85 13.22 -17.24
N TYR A 99 -1.61 13.76 -16.04
CA TYR A 99 -2.07 15.09 -15.66
C TYR A 99 -1.58 16.18 -16.61
N ARG A 100 -0.28 16.15 -16.97
CA ARG A 100 0.34 17.06 -17.94
C ARG A 100 -0.36 17.03 -19.28
N SER A 101 -0.74 15.85 -19.78
CA SER A 101 -1.41 15.72 -21.08
C SER A 101 -2.79 16.40 -21.14
N LEU A 102 -3.36 16.72 -19.98
CA LEU A 102 -4.67 17.34 -19.83
C LEU A 102 -4.59 18.85 -19.53
N LEU A 103 -3.38 19.39 -19.34
CA LEU A 103 -3.18 20.82 -19.16
C LEU A 103 -3.30 21.55 -20.50
N VAL A 104 -4.19 22.53 -20.54
CA VAL A 104 -4.42 23.40 -21.70
C VAL A 104 -3.92 24.81 -21.38
N ASP A 105 -3.11 25.38 -22.27
CA ASP A 105 -2.70 26.78 -22.15
C ASP A 105 -3.90 27.70 -22.47
N THR A 106 -4.21 28.60 -21.55
CA THR A 106 -5.33 29.55 -21.69
C THR A 106 -4.93 30.79 -22.50
N GLY A 107 -3.64 30.99 -22.77
CA GLY A 107 -3.10 32.18 -23.47
C GLY A 107 -2.79 33.37 -22.56
N ASP A 108 -3.27 33.34 -21.31
CA ASP A 108 -3.05 34.37 -20.28
C ASP A 108 -1.88 34.02 -19.33
N ASN A 109 -0.87 33.26 -19.80
CA ASN A 109 0.19 32.68 -18.96
C ASN A 109 -0.37 31.87 -17.78
N THR A 110 -1.44 31.11 -18.02
CA THR A 110 -2.04 30.20 -17.04
C THR A 110 -2.50 28.91 -17.72
N TYR A 111 -2.40 27.80 -17.00
CA TYR A 111 -2.96 26.53 -17.45
C TYR A 111 -4.37 26.33 -16.91
N ALA A 112 -5.17 25.58 -17.67
CA ALA A 112 -6.48 25.07 -17.26
C ALA A 112 -6.53 23.54 -17.39
N THR A 113 -7.35 22.91 -16.55
CA THR A 113 -7.63 21.46 -16.59
C THR A 113 -9.12 21.21 -16.43
N SER A 114 -9.63 20.19 -17.11
CA SER A 114 -11.02 19.73 -16.99
C SER A 114 -11.23 18.68 -15.90
N ILE A 115 -10.15 18.07 -15.42
CA ILE A 115 -10.17 17.09 -14.33
C ILE A 115 -9.32 17.57 -13.16
N ARG A 116 -9.59 17.03 -11.98
CA ARG A 116 -8.80 17.32 -10.78
C ARG A 116 -7.50 16.53 -10.77
N ALA A 117 -6.47 17.08 -10.14
CA ALA A 117 -5.20 16.39 -9.94
C ALA A 117 -5.40 15.01 -9.29
N ALA A 118 -6.26 14.90 -8.27
CA ALA A 118 -6.51 13.61 -7.60
C ALA A 118 -6.99 12.50 -8.55
N GLU A 119 -7.77 12.84 -9.58
CA GLU A 119 -8.29 11.88 -10.56
C GLU A 119 -7.22 11.43 -11.57
N ALA A 120 -6.23 12.28 -11.85
CA ALA A 120 -5.14 11.95 -12.76
C ALA A 120 -4.11 10.98 -12.14
N PHE A 121 -4.02 10.93 -10.81
CA PHE A 121 -3.01 10.21 -10.03
C PHE A 121 -3.53 8.91 -9.35
N ASP A 122 -4.64 8.34 -9.84
CA ASP A 122 -5.43 7.24 -9.24
C ASP A 122 -4.69 5.93 -8.87
N ARG A 123 -3.37 5.79 -9.14
CA ARG A 123 -2.60 4.53 -8.98
C ARG A 123 -1.49 4.55 -7.92
N LEU A 124 -1.58 5.34 -6.86
CA LEU A 124 -0.51 5.42 -5.86
C LEU A 124 -0.53 4.35 -4.75
N ASP A 125 -1.54 3.48 -4.73
CA ASP A 125 -1.78 2.50 -3.65
C ASP A 125 -0.88 1.23 -3.65
N GLU A 126 0.06 1.10 -4.59
CA GLU A 126 0.91 -0.10 -4.75
C GLU A 126 1.66 -0.57 -3.47
N PRO A 127 2.25 0.32 -2.63
CA PRO A 127 3.08 -0.10 -1.48
C PRO A 127 2.32 -0.82 -0.37
N ALA A 128 1.00 -0.63 -0.25
CA ALA A 128 0.21 -1.27 0.80
C ALA A 128 -0.03 -2.77 0.51
N ARG A 129 0.07 -3.18 -0.75
CA ARG A 129 -0.29 -4.52 -1.22
C ARG A 129 0.71 -5.60 -0.78
N SER A 130 1.99 -5.23 -0.63
CA SER A 130 3.05 -6.15 -0.22
C SER A 130 2.86 -6.64 1.23
N LEU A 131 2.57 -5.73 2.16
CA LEU A 131 2.32 -6.06 3.57
C LEU A 131 1.05 -6.90 3.76
N GLU A 132 -0.01 -6.60 3.02
CA GLU A 132 -1.25 -7.37 3.09
C GLU A 132 -1.05 -8.81 2.59
N TRP A 133 -0.26 -8.99 1.55
CA TRP A 133 0.13 -10.31 1.07
C TRP A 133 0.93 -11.09 2.12
N TRP A 134 1.96 -10.48 2.69
CA TRP A 134 2.76 -11.11 3.76
C TRP A 134 1.93 -11.44 5.00
N ALA A 135 0.98 -10.58 5.37
CA ALA A 135 0.05 -10.84 6.47
C ALA A 135 -0.77 -12.11 6.24
N ASN A 136 -1.19 -12.40 5.01
CA ASN A 136 -1.91 -13.63 4.68
C ASN A 136 -0.99 -14.86 4.78
N ILE A 137 0.24 -14.75 4.30
CA ILE A 137 1.24 -15.83 4.37
C ILE A 137 1.56 -16.20 5.82
N LEU A 138 1.71 -15.22 6.72
CA LEU A 138 1.99 -15.48 8.13
C LEU A 138 0.88 -16.27 8.85
N VAL A 139 -0.39 -15.99 8.53
CA VAL A 139 -1.52 -16.78 9.06
C VAL A 139 -1.44 -18.22 8.54
N ALA A 140 -1.20 -18.39 7.24
CA ALA A 140 -1.10 -19.71 6.63
C ALA A 140 0.05 -20.53 7.24
N ILE A 141 1.21 -19.92 7.47
CA ILE A 141 2.36 -20.56 8.13
C ILE A 141 1.98 -21.02 9.54
N GLY A 142 1.39 -20.14 10.36
CA GLY A 142 0.99 -20.50 11.73
C GLY A 142 -0.01 -21.66 11.78
N LEU A 143 -0.94 -21.71 10.83
CA LEU A 143 -1.91 -22.78 10.67
C LEU A 143 -1.25 -24.11 10.27
N VAL A 144 -0.35 -24.09 9.28
CA VAL A 144 0.40 -25.29 8.85
C VAL A 144 1.24 -25.86 9.99
N VAL A 145 1.94 -25.02 10.74
CA VAL A 145 2.76 -25.44 11.90
C VAL A 145 1.90 -26.11 12.97
N THR A 146 0.69 -25.59 13.21
CA THR A 146 -0.24 -26.18 14.18
C THR A 146 -0.75 -27.53 13.72
N PHE A 147 -1.13 -27.65 12.44
CA PHE A 147 -1.55 -28.93 11.88
C PHE A 147 -0.45 -29.99 11.95
N LEU A 148 0.78 -29.64 11.57
CA LEU A 148 1.94 -30.54 11.70
C LEU A 148 2.19 -30.95 13.15
N GLY A 149 2.05 -30.01 14.09
CA GLY A 149 2.18 -30.28 15.52
C GLY A 149 1.15 -31.28 16.05
N ILE A 150 -0.12 -31.16 15.63
CA ILE A 150 -1.17 -32.10 16.00
C ILE A 150 -0.91 -33.49 15.41
N VAL A 151 -0.50 -33.56 14.12
CA VAL A 151 -0.17 -34.83 13.47
C VAL A 151 0.97 -35.55 14.17
N ALA A 152 2.03 -34.83 14.54
CA ALA A 152 3.17 -35.38 15.27
C ALA A 152 2.79 -35.87 16.67
N ALA A 153 1.99 -35.09 17.40
CA ALA A 153 1.56 -35.48 18.74
C ALA A 153 0.63 -36.71 18.71
N LEU A 154 -0.25 -36.81 17.69
CA LEU A 154 -1.12 -37.96 17.51
C LEU A 154 -0.34 -39.23 17.12
N SER A 155 0.70 -39.12 16.28
CA SER A 155 1.56 -40.26 15.96
C SER A 155 2.36 -40.75 17.17
N GLU A 156 2.85 -39.84 18.00
CA GLU A 156 3.55 -40.17 19.25
C GLU A 156 2.62 -40.85 20.27
N ALA A 157 1.40 -40.33 20.43
CA ALA A 157 0.42 -40.94 21.34
C ALA A 157 -0.06 -42.32 20.88
N THR A 158 -0.30 -42.51 19.58
CA THR A 158 -0.68 -43.83 19.05
C THR A 158 0.45 -44.85 19.21
N ALA A 159 1.71 -44.44 19.05
CA ALA A 159 2.87 -45.28 19.33
C ALA A 159 2.97 -45.64 20.84
N ALA A 160 2.82 -44.65 21.74
CA ALA A 160 2.86 -44.88 23.18
C ALA A 160 1.74 -45.81 23.69
N MET A 161 0.54 -45.68 23.12
CA MET A 161 -0.61 -46.54 23.44
C MET A 161 -0.47 -47.97 22.93
N ALA A 162 0.23 -48.18 21.81
CA ALA A 162 0.52 -49.53 21.32
C ALA A 162 1.47 -50.30 22.25
N ASP A 163 2.33 -49.59 22.98
CA ASP A 163 3.40 -50.17 23.79
C ASP A 163 3.04 -50.34 25.29
N THR A 164 1.97 -49.69 25.77
CA THR A 164 1.58 -49.71 27.20
C THR A 164 0.14 -50.15 27.46
N LYS A 165 -0.08 -51.04 28.45
CA LYS A 165 -1.41 -51.37 28.98
C LYS A 165 -1.68 -50.57 30.26
N GLY A 166 -2.76 -49.79 30.31
CA GLY A 166 -3.21 -49.08 31.53
C GLY A 166 -2.61 -47.68 31.71
N ALA A 167 -2.06 -47.37 32.89
CA ALA A 167 -1.68 -46.01 33.34
C ALA A 167 -0.75 -45.21 32.40
N GLY A 168 -0.03 -45.88 31.49
CA GLY A 168 0.74 -45.22 30.42
C GLY A 168 -0.13 -44.44 29.43
N MET A 169 -1.40 -44.82 29.27
CA MET A 169 -2.33 -44.15 28.36
C MET A 169 -2.76 -42.77 28.87
N GLU A 170 -2.98 -42.59 30.17
CA GLU A 170 -3.31 -41.29 30.75
C GLU A 170 -2.15 -40.30 30.60
N ALA A 171 -0.92 -40.77 30.88
CA ALA A 171 0.29 -39.97 30.70
C ALA A 171 0.52 -39.59 29.23
N ALA A 172 0.28 -40.51 28.28
CA ALA A 172 0.36 -40.24 26.86
C ALA A 172 -0.67 -39.19 26.41
N LEU A 173 -1.91 -39.25 26.90
CA LEU A 173 -2.96 -38.27 26.61
C LEU A 173 -2.65 -36.88 27.20
N MET A 174 -2.13 -36.83 28.43
CA MET A 174 -1.69 -35.57 29.03
C MET A 174 -0.51 -34.94 28.27
N GLY A 175 0.46 -35.76 27.84
CA GLY A 175 1.57 -35.31 27.00
C GLY A 175 1.09 -34.76 25.65
N LEU A 176 0.12 -35.43 25.02
CA LEU A 176 -0.52 -34.99 23.78
C LEU A 176 -1.16 -33.61 23.93
N LEU A 177 -1.93 -33.41 25.01
CA LEU A 177 -2.58 -32.13 25.31
C LEU A 177 -1.57 -31.01 25.56
N ALA A 178 -0.47 -31.28 26.26
CA ALA A 178 0.58 -30.30 26.50
C ALA A 178 1.32 -29.90 25.21
N ILE A 179 1.63 -30.86 24.35
CA ILE A 179 2.25 -30.61 23.04
C ILE A 179 1.28 -29.84 22.15
N ALA A 180 0.02 -30.25 22.06
CA ALA A 180 -0.99 -29.54 21.27
C ALA A 180 -1.17 -28.09 21.76
N ALA A 181 -1.29 -27.87 23.06
CA ALA A 181 -1.43 -26.54 23.68
C ALA A 181 -0.24 -25.63 23.36
N THR A 182 1.00 -26.14 23.41
CA THR A 182 2.19 -25.37 23.06
C THR A 182 2.26 -25.05 21.56
N LYS A 183 1.73 -25.90 20.68
CA LYS A 183 1.69 -25.63 19.24
C LYS A 183 0.67 -24.56 18.86
N PHE A 184 -0.45 -24.42 19.60
CA PHE A 184 -1.40 -23.34 19.37
C PHE A 184 -0.78 -21.94 19.53
N TRP A 185 0.24 -21.77 20.38
CA TRP A 185 0.95 -20.49 20.51
C TRP A 185 1.62 -20.03 19.20
N THR A 186 2.04 -20.96 18.34
CA THR A 186 2.62 -20.62 17.03
C THR A 186 1.58 -20.03 16.08
N SER A 187 0.35 -20.55 16.08
CA SER A 187 -0.77 -19.99 15.32
C SER A 187 -1.18 -18.62 15.84
N ILE A 188 -1.28 -18.48 17.17
CA ILE A 188 -1.58 -17.19 17.81
C ILE A 188 -0.55 -16.14 17.38
N ALA A 189 0.74 -16.48 17.39
CA ALA A 189 1.80 -15.58 16.93
C ALA A 189 1.67 -15.21 15.45
N GLY A 190 1.35 -16.16 14.56
CA GLY A 190 1.11 -15.89 13.15
C GLY A 190 -0.08 -14.96 12.89
N VAL A 191 -1.18 -15.16 13.62
CA VAL A 191 -2.36 -14.28 13.55
C VAL A 191 -2.04 -12.89 14.12
N LEU A 192 -1.38 -12.81 15.28
CA LEU A 192 -0.97 -11.53 15.87
C LEU A 192 -0.05 -10.76 14.93
N ALA A 193 0.96 -11.41 14.35
CA ALA A 193 1.84 -10.80 13.36
C ALA A 193 1.03 -10.27 12.16
N SER A 194 0.10 -11.07 11.62
CA SER A 194 -0.79 -10.66 10.52
C SER A 194 -1.63 -9.43 10.85
N ILE A 195 -2.20 -9.37 12.06
CA ILE A 195 -2.97 -8.22 12.53
C ILE A 195 -2.08 -6.98 12.60
N ILE A 196 -0.87 -7.09 13.15
CA ILE A 196 0.08 -5.99 13.23
C ILE A 196 0.46 -5.51 11.83
N LEU A 197 0.78 -6.40 10.90
CA LEU A 197 1.13 -6.05 9.52
C LEU A 197 -0.02 -5.29 8.83
N ARG A 198 -1.24 -5.80 8.91
CA ARG A 198 -2.43 -5.14 8.34
C ARG A 198 -2.71 -3.79 8.98
N PHE A 199 -2.54 -3.68 10.29
CA PHE A 199 -2.72 -2.42 11.01
C PHE A 199 -1.70 -1.38 10.56
N VAL A 200 -0.42 -1.75 10.47
CA VAL A 200 0.64 -0.87 9.97
C VAL A 200 0.40 -0.46 8.52
N ALA A 201 0.02 -1.40 7.64
CA ALA A 201 -0.33 -1.09 6.25
C ALA A 201 -1.46 -0.04 6.17
N ARG A 202 -2.52 -0.20 6.96
CA ARG A 202 -3.63 0.76 7.04
C ARG A 202 -3.19 2.14 7.53
N LEU A 203 -2.36 2.20 8.57
CA LEU A 203 -1.84 3.48 9.07
C LEU A 203 -0.97 4.19 8.03
N ARG A 204 -0.11 3.45 7.33
CA ARG A 204 0.74 3.98 6.26
C ARG A 204 -0.08 4.51 5.10
N ARG A 205 -1.10 3.76 4.66
CA ARG A 205 -2.02 4.17 3.60
C ARG A 205 -2.74 5.47 3.95
N LYS A 206 -3.30 5.59 5.17
CA LYS A 206 -3.94 6.82 5.64
C LYS A 206 -2.99 8.03 5.61
N ARG A 207 -1.72 7.84 6.00
CA ARG A 207 -0.72 8.92 5.97
C ARG A 207 -0.40 9.36 4.54
N ILE A 208 -0.21 8.40 3.63
CA ILE A 208 0.04 8.70 2.21
C ILE A 208 -1.16 9.45 1.60
N GLN A 209 -2.38 8.95 1.81
CA GLN A 209 -3.60 9.60 1.33
C GLN A 209 -3.74 11.04 1.84
N SER A 210 -3.35 11.32 3.08
CA SER A 210 -3.39 12.69 3.60
C SER A 210 -2.38 13.62 2.93
N LEU A 211 -1.18 13.11 2.61
CA LEU A 211 -0.15 13.87 1.90
C LEU A 211 -0.54 14.10 0.44
N GLU A 212 -1.08 13.08 -0.22
CA GLU A 212 -1.61 13.15 -1.59
C GLU A 212 -2.75 14.14 -1.71
N ALA A 213 -3.76 14.04 -0.83
CA ALA A 213 -4.90 14.97 -0.83
C ALA A 213 -4.43 16.42 -0.71
N THR A 214 -3.48 16.66 0.19
CA THR A 214 -2.87 17.97 0.39
C THR A 214 -2.17 18.40 -0.92
N LEU A 215 -1.27 17.57 -1.48
CA LEU A 215 -0.57 17.82 -2.74
C LEU A 215 -1.50 18.15 -3.90
N PHE A 216 -2.52 17.34 -4.13
CA PHE A 216 -3.46 17.54 -5.23
C PHE A 216 -4.29 18.81 -5.05
N GLU A 217 -4.67 19.15 -3.82
CA GLU A 217 -5.33 20.43 -3.54
C GLU A 217 -4.42 21.62 -3.87
N SER A 218 -3.12 21.56 -3.55
CA SER A 218 -2.20 22.63 -3.96
C SER A 218 -1.97 22.72 -5.46
N LEU A 219 -1.94 21.57 -6.15
CA LEU A 219 -1.75 21.52 -7.59
C LEU A 219 -2.99 22.09 -8.30
N ASP A 220 -4.19 21.69 -7.87
CA ASP A 220 -5.45 22.26 -8.35
C ASP A 220 -5.54 23.77 -8.11
N ALA A 221 -4.99 24.29 -7.00
CA ALA A 221 -4.97 25.73 -6.75
C ALA A 221 -4.04 26.51 -7.72
N CYS A 222 -3.05 25.85 -8.30
CA CYS A 222 -2.11 26.45 -9.25
C CYS A 222 -2.63 26.46 -10.70
N VAL A 223 -3.71 25.75 -10.99
CA VAL A 223 -4.29 25.61 -12.33
C VAL A 223 -5.74 26.06 -12.30
N GLN A 224 -6.28 26.55 -13.42
CA GLN A 224 -7.69 26.85 -13.52
C GLN A 224 -8.50 25.57 -13.73
N PHE A 225 -9.30 25.17 -12.74
CA PHE A 225 -10.25 24.08 -12.91
C PHE A 225 -11.47 24.54 -13.73
N MET A 226 -11.71 23.88 -14.85
CA MET A 226 -12.79 24.18 -15.77
C MET A 226 -13.49 22.88 -16.20
N PRO A 227 -14.52 22.42 -15.45
CA PRO A 227 -15.23 21.19 -15.75
C PRO A 227 -15.75 21.16 -17.19
N PRO A 228 -15.83 19.98 -17.83
CA PRO A 228 -16.27 19.86 -19.21
C PRO A 228 -17.68 20.44 -19.42
N GLU A 229 -18.58 20.32 -18.45
CA GLU A 229 -19.93 20.90 -18.50
C GLU A 229 -19.87 22.43 -18.53
N LYS A 230 -18.94 23.01 -17.76
CA LYS A 230 -18.73 24.46 -17.74
C LYS A 230 -18.17 24.93 -19.07
N VAL A 231 -17.17 24.23 -19.62
CA VAL A 231 -16.62 24.50 -20.96
C VAL A 231 -17.72 24.47 -22.00
N MET A 232 -18.57 23.44 -21.99
CA MET A 232 -19.63 23.27 -22.97
C MET A 232 -20.73 24.34 -22.85
N LEU A 233 -21.08 24.75 -21.63
CA LEU A 233 -21.99 25.88 -21.40
C LEU A 233 -21.38 27.22 -21.88
N GLU A 234 -20.07 27.39 -21.73
CA GLU A 234 -19.35 28.59 -22.16
C GLU A 234 -19.25 28.66 -23.69
N GLN A 235 -19.03 27.52 -24.35
CA GLN A 235 -19.14 27.36 -25.81
C GLN A 235 -20.57 27.63 -26.31
N LEU A 236 -21.60 27.12 -25.64
CA LEU A 236 -23.00 27.41 -26.00
C LEU A 236 -23.28 28.92 -25.91
N LYS A 237 -22.77 29.60 -24.87
CA LYS A 237 -22.91 31.04 -24.71
C LYS A 237 -22.17 31.81 -25.80
N SER A 238 -20.96 31.41 -26.18
CA SER A 238 -20.21 32.07 -27.26
C SER A 238 -20.92 31.90 -28.60
N LEU A 239 -21.44 30.70 -28.91
CA LEU A 239 -22.22 30.43 -30.11
C LEU A 239 -23.50 31.28 -30.17
N LYS A 240 -24.25 31.38 -29.06
CA LYS A 240 -25.43 32.27 -29.00
C LYS A 240 -25.07 33.75 -29.21
N ARG A 241 -23.92 34.21 -28.69
CA ARG A 241 -23.47 35.59 -28.94
C ARG A 241 -23.12 35.83 -30.40
N LEU A 242 -22.47 34.87 -31.06
CA LEU A 242 -22.20 34.93 -32.50
C LEU A 242 -23.48 34.93 -33.32
N GLU A 243 -24.45 34.10 -32.98
CA GLU A 243 -25.77 34.07 -33.62
C GLU A 243 -26.50 35.42 -33.51
N ILE A 244 -26.50 36.04 -32.32
CA ILE A 244 -27.08 37.38 -32.12
C ILE A 244 -26.33 38.45 -32.92
N ALA A 245 -25.00 38.38 -33.00
CA ALA A 245 -24.21 39.33 -33.78
C ALA A 245 -24.48 39.20 -35.29
N LEU A 246 -24.50 37.98 -35.81
CA LEU A 246 -24.77 37.69 -37.24
C LEU A 246 -26.21 38.07 -37.63
N SER A 247 -27.20 37.77 -36.79
CA SER A 247 -28.59 38.18 -37.05
C SER A 247 -28.77 39.70 -37.03
N ARG A 248 -27.97 40.43 -36.25
CA ARG A 248 -27.98 41.90 -36.23
C ARG A 248 -27.34 42.50 -37.48
N GLU A 249 -26.25 41.94 -37.98
CA GLU A 249 -25.65 42.35 -39.26
C GLU A 249 -26.57 42.04 -40.45
N ALA A 250 -27.28 40.92 -40.44
CA ALA A 250 -28.23 40.58 -41.51
C ALA A 250 -29.49 41.48 -41.54
N ALA A 251 -29.76 42.22 -40.46
CA ALA A 251 -30.90 43.13 -40.33
C ALA A 251 -30.53 44.61 -40.57
N ALA A 252 -29.25 44.92 -40.80
CA ALA A 252 -28.72 46.25 -41.10
C ALA A 252 -28.44 46.39 -42.60
#